data_AF-A0A7X7SH78-F1
#
_entry.id   AF-A0A7X7SH78-F1
#
_cell.length_a   1.000
_cell.length_b   1.000
_cell.length_c   1.000
_cell.angle_alpha   90.00
_cell.angle_beta   90.00
_cell.angle_gamma   90.00
#
_symmetry.space_group_name_H-M   'P 1'
#
loop_
_entity.id
_entity.type
_entity.pdbx_description
1 polymer ?
#
loop_
_entity_poly.entity_id
_entity_poly.type
_entity_poly.pdbx_seq_one_letter_code
_entity_poly.pdbx_strand_id
1 'polypeptide(L)'
;MAAPRILISAGEPSGDLHGAGVARALRKLWPDAQLYGFGGTLMQQEGVVLHAHVDDLAVMGFAEVARHLPFFLRLLRDTRRELDASPPDLVIPIDYPGFNMRLARMAKE
;
A
#
# COMPACT_ATOMS: atom_id res chain seq x y z
N MET A 1 -5.87 -13.56 20.44
CA MET A 1 -4.70 -13.15 19.64
C MET A 1 -4.83 -11.67 19.37
N ALA A 2 -3.73 -10.90 19.37
CA ALA A 2 -3.80 -9.48 19.02
C ALA A 2 -4.29 -9.33 17.57
N ALA A 3 -5.04 -8.27 17.28
CA ALA A 3 -5.51 -8.01 15.92
C ALA A 3 -4.32 -7.66 15.01
N PRO A 4 -4.19 -8.29 13.83
CA PRO A 4 -3.02 -8.09 12.99
C PRO A 4 -3.00 -6.70 12.35
N ARG A 5 -1.80 -6.16 12.17
CA ARG A 5 -1.53 -4.98 11.34
C ARG A 5 -1.11 -5.45 9.95
N ILE A 6 -1.91 -5.11 8.94
CA ILE A 6 -1.73 -5.59 7.58
C ILE A 6 -1.54 -4.40 6.64
N LEU A 7 -0.38 -4.37 5.97
CA LEU A 7 -0.07 -3.40 4.93
C LEU A 7 -0.52 -3.95 3.58
N ILE A 8 -1.40 -3.23 2.87
CA ILE A 8 -1.85 -3.56 1.51
C ILE A 8 -1.38 -2.45 0.57
N SER A 9 -0.71 -2.81 -0.52
CA SER A 9 -0.09 -1.84 -1.43
C SER A 9 -0.51 -2.06 -2.88
N ALA A 10 -1.36 -1.17 -3.39
CA ALA A 10 -1.76 -1.05 -4.78
C ALA A 10 -1.36 0.32 -5.34
N GLY A 11 -0.77 0.33 -6.55
CA GLY A 11 -0.27 1.56 -7.19
C GLY A 11 -1.11 2.07 -8.36
N GLU A 12 -2.20 1.37 -8.71
CA GLU A 12 -3.04 1.69 -9.86
C GLU A 12 -4.52 1.28 -9.60
N PRO A 13 -5.50 1.83 -10.36
CA PRO A 13 -6.91 1.56 -10.14
C PRO A 13 -7.31 0.07 -10.21
N SER A 14 -6.71 -0.71 -11.10
CA SER A 14 -6.88 -2.18 -11.15
C SER A 14 -6.42 -2.85 -9.86
N GLY A 15 -5.28 -2.43 -9.33
CA GLY A 15 -4.77 -2.88 -8.04
C GLY A 15 -5.69 -2.50 -6.88
N ASP A 16 -6.27 -1.30 -6.88
CA ASP A 16 -7.23 -0.85 -5.87
C ASP A 16 -8.47 -1.77 -5.81
N LEU A 17 -9.02 -2.15 -6.95
CA LEU A 17 -10.13 -3.10 -7.03
C LEU A 17 -9.78 -4.45 -6.39
N HIS A 18 -8.60 -4.99 -6.69
CA HIS A 18 -8.14 -6.24 -6.09
C HIS A 18 -7.86 -6.10 -4.59
N GLY A 19 -7.25 -4.99 -4.19
CA GLY A 19 -6.95 -4.67 -2.80
C GLY A 19 -8.20 -4.52 -1.95
N ALA A 20 -9.25 -3.90 -2.48
CA ALA A 20 -10.55 -3.81 -1.82
C ALA A 20 -11.16 -5.21 -1.60
N GLY A 21 -11.09 -6.10 -2.59
CA GLY A 21 -11.51 -7.50 -2.45
C GLY A 21 -10.78 -8.23 -1.33
N VAL A 22 -9.46 -8.04 -1.23
CA VAL A 22 -8.62 -8.60 -0.17
C VAL A 22 -9.00 -8.01 1.20
N ALA A 23 -9.11 -6.68 1.31
CA ALA A 23 -9.48 -6.00 2.54
C ALA A 23 -10.83 -6.46 3.08
N ARG A 24 -11.82 -6.59 2.20
CA ARG A 24 -13.15 -7.12 2.52
C ARG A 24 -13.08 -8.53 3.10
N ALA A 25 -12.29 -9.41 2.47
CA ALA A 25 -12.14 -10.79 2.94
C ALA A 25 -11.40 -10.84 4.30
N LEU A 26 -10.35 -10.04 4.47
CA LEU A 26 -9.60 -9.96 5.72
C LEU A 26 -10.47 -9.48 6.87
N ARG A 27 -11.31 -8.44 6.67
CA ARG A 27 -12.23 -7.96 7.72
C ARG A 27 -13.27 -8.99 8.13
N LYS A 28 -13.66 -9.91 7.24
CA LYS A 28 -14.56 -11.01 7.61
C LYS A 28 -13.87 -12.03 8.53
N LEU A 29 -12.56 -12.25 8.34
CA LEU A 29 -11.77 -13.20 9.13
C LEU A 29 -11.27 -12.57 10.44
N TRP A 30 -10.85 -11.31 10.38
CA TRP A 30 -10.33 -10.52 11.49
C TRP A 30 -11.00 -9.13 11.48
N PRO A 31 -12.18 -9.00 12.12
CA PRO A 31 -12.93 -7.74 12.15
C PRO A 31 -12.15 -6.56 12.74
N ASP A 32 -11.24 -6.85 13.66
CA ASP A 32 -10.43 -5.86 14.37
C ASP A 32 -9.06 -5.60 13.71
N ALA A 33 -8.76 -6.25 12.57
CA ALA A 33 -7.50 -6.06 11.88
C ALA A 33 -7.30 -4.60 11.46
N GLN A 34 -6.08 -4.10 11.66
CA GLN A 34 -5.69 -2.76 11.23
C GLN A 34 -5.17 -2.86 9.80
N LEU A 35 -5.99 -2.42 8.84
CA LEU A 35 -5.63 -2.40 7.43
C LEU A 35 -5.14 -1.01 7.04
N TYR A 36 -3.96 -0.94 6.43
CA TYR A 36 -3.39 0.33 5.98
C TYR A 36 -2.54 0.15 4.71
N GLY A 37 -2.17 1.25 4.05
CA GLY A 37 -1.15 1.23 3.00
C GLY A 37 -1.41 2.17 1.83
N PHE A 38 -1.24 1.67 0.61
CA PHE A 38 -1.33 2.45 -0.63
C PHE A 38 -2.42 1.86 -1.50
N GLY A 39 -3.26 2.71 -2.08
CA GLY A 39 -4.45 2.24 -2.78
C GLY A 39 -5.35 3.38 -3.19
N GLY A 40 -6.58 3.06 -3.57
CA GLY A 40 -7.55 4.02 -4.05
C GLY A 40 -8.82 4.04 -3.22
N THR A 41 -9.84 4.65 -3.78
CA THR A 41 -11.12 4.88 -3.10
C THR A 41 -11.80 3.56 -2.72
N LEU A 42 -11.64 2.47 -3.49
CA LEU A 42 -12.29 1.19 -3.17
C LEU A 42 -11.68 0.57 -1.92
N MET A 43 -10.35 0.59 -1.77
CA MET A 43 -9.68 0.15 -0.54
C MET A 43 -10.10 1.00 0.67
N GLN A 44 -10.22 2.32 0.52
CA GLN A 44 -10.71 3.19 1.60
C GLN A 44 -12.12 2.82 2.05
N GLN A 45 -13.03 2.54 1.11
CA GLN A 45 -14.40 2.13 1.43
C GLN A 45 -14.44 0.83 2.23
N GLU A 46 -13.48 -0.07 2.02
CA GLU A 46 -13.33 -1.30 2.80
C GLU A 46 -12.60 -1.08 4.14
N GLY A 47 -12.28 0.16 4.50
CA GLY A 47 -11.68 0.53 5.77
C GLY A 47 -10.15 0.46 5.80
N VAL A 48 -9.49 0.45 4.64
CA VAL A 48 -8.03 0.59 4.57
C VAL A 48 -7.66 2.06 4.78
N VAL A 49 -6.79 2.33 5.75
CA VAL A 49 -6.24 3.67 5.97
C VAL A 49 -5.11 3.91 4.96
N LEU A 50 -5.30 4.87 4.05
CA LEU A 50 -4.31 5.15 3.01
C LEU A 50 -3.28 6.20 3.43
N HIS A 51 -2.02 5.90 3.13
CA HIS A 51 -0.88 6.82 3.25
C HIS A 51 -0.65 7.65 1.99
N ALA A 52 -1.00 7.09 0.83
CA ALA A 52 -1.06 7.81 -0.45
C ALA A 52 -2.17 7.22 -1.33
N HIS A 53 -2.82 8.07 -2.11
CA HIS A 53 -3.88 7.64 -3.03
C HIS A 53 -3.27 7.24 -4.38
N VAL A 54 -3.89 6.30 -5.10
CA VAL A 54 -3.44 5.89 -6.45
C VAL A 54 -3.40 7.05 -7.44
N ASP A 55 -4.23 8.09 -7.24
CA ASP A 55 -4.20 9.28 -8.10
C ASP A 55 -2.89 10.07 -7.95
N ASP A 56 -2.22 9.98 -6.79
CA ASP A 56 -0.89 10.56 -6.57
C ASP A 56 0.22 9.69 -7.20
N LEU A 57 -0.09 8.41 -7.47
CA LEU A 57 0.82 7.39 -8.00
C LEU A 57 0.66 7.17 -9.53
N ALA A 58 -0.52 7.49 -10.07
CA ALA A 58 -0.93 7.25 -11.45
C ALA A 58 -0.40 8.34 -12.38
N VAL A 59 0.91 8.28 -12.64
CA VAL A 59 1.60 9.20 -13.54
C VAL A 59 1.73 8.53 -14.91
N MET A 60 1.08 9.07 -15.94
CA MET A 60 1.13 8.52 -17.30
C MET A 60 2.15 9.28 -18.16
N GLY A 61 3.31 8.66 -18.38
CA GLY A 61 4.30 9.10 -19.38
C GLY A 61 5.68 9.41 -18.80
N PHE A 62 6.72 9.16 -19.60
CA PHE A 62 8.12 9.22 -19.17
C PHE A 62 8.56 10.58 -18.61
N ALA A 63 8.06 11.69 -19.17
CA ALA A 63 8.37 13.05 -18.70
C ALA A 63 7.72 13.39 -17.36
N GLU A 64 6.55 12.81 -17.10
CA GLU A 64 5.78 13.05 -15.88
C GLU A 64 6.32 12.18 -14.72
N VAL A 65 6.78 10.96 -15.03
CA VAL A 65 7.51 10.08 -14.08
C VAL A 65 8.75 10.77 -13.49
N ALA A 66 9.53 11.48 -14.31
CA ALA A 66 10.71 12.20 -13.83
C ALA A 66 10.37 13.31 -12.82
N ARG A 67 9.21 13.96 -12.97
CA ARG A 67 8.72 14.98 -12.03
C ARG A 67 8.24 14.39 -10.71
N HIS A 68 7.73 13.15 -10.74
CA HIS A 68 7.28 12.44 -9.54
C HIS A 68 8.36 11.62 -8.85
N LEU A 69 9.57 11.49 -9.42
CA LEU A 69 10.67 10.77 -8.77
C LEU A 69 10.96 11.26 -7.33
N PRO A 70 11.01 12.58 -7.04
CA PRO A 70 11.18 13.05 -5.65
C PRO A 70 10.04 12.61 -4.73
N PHE A 71 8.82 12.51 -5.24
CA PHE A 71 7.67 12.02 -4.48
C PHE A 71 7.84 10.54 -4.14
N PHE A 72 8.15 9.69 -5.12
CA PHE A 72 8.39 8.26 -4.86
C PHE A 72 9.56 8.01 -3.91
N LEU A 73 10.63 8.80 -3.99
CA LEU A 73 11.76 8.70 -3.06
C LEU A 73 11.38 9.09 -1.62
N ARG A 74 10.52 10.10 -1.44
CA ARG A 74 9.96 10.46 -0.13
C ARG A 74 9.05 9.34 0.38
N LEU A 75 8.14 8.85 -0.46
CA LEU A 75 7.23 7.76 -0.13
C LEU A 75 7.98 6.52 0.35
N LEU A 76 9.02 6.10 -0.38
CA LEU A 76 9.86 4.97 0.03
C LEU A 76 10.55 5.20 1.38
N ARG A 77 11.05 6.41 1.63
CA ARG A 77 11.71 6.77 2.90
C ARG A 77 10.72 6.74 4.06
N ASP A 78 9.54 7.29 3.86
CA ASP A 78 8.50 7.35 4.88
C ASP A 78 7.96 5.95 5.17
N THR A 79 7.77 5.14 4.11
CA THR A 79 7.41 3.72 4.24
C THR A 79 8.46 2.94 5.03
N ARG A 80 9.76 3.13 4.74
CA ARG A 80 10.82 2.44 5.50
C ARG A 80 10.78 2.83 6.98
N ARG A 81 10.63 4.11 7.28
CA ARG A 81 10.52 4.60 8.67
C ARG A 81 9.33 4.00 9.40
N GLU A 82 8.19 3.85 8.73
CA GLU A 82 7.02 3.21 9.32
C GLU A 82 7.25 1.72 9.57
N LEU A 83 7.81 1.00 8.60
CA LEU A 83 8.15 -0.42 8.77
C LEU A 83 9.11 -0.64 9.95
N ASP A 84 10.08 0.26 10.14
CA ASP A 84 11.03 0.20 11.27
C ASP A 84 10.38 0.56 12.61
N ALA A 85 9.47 1.53 12.64
CA ALA A 85 8.85 2.03 13.87
C ALA A 85 7.66 1.18 14.36
N SER A 86 6.89 0.61 13.43
CA SER A 86 5.68 -0.17 13.71
C SER A 86 5.49 -1.24 12.62
N PRO A 87 6.28 -2.32 12.66
CA PRO A 87 6.28 -3.34 11.62
C PRO A 87 4.89 -4.01 11.47
N PRO A 88 4.41 -4.22 10.23
CA PRO A 88 3.22 -5.03 9.98
C PRO A 88 3.46 -6.52 10.25
N ASP A 89 2.40 -7.23 10.60
CA ASP A 89 2.40 -8.69 10.66
C ASP A 89 2.35 -9.32 9.26
N LEU A 90 1.79 -8.59 8.28
CA LEU A 90 1.63 -9.05 6.90
C LEU A 90 1.73 -7.88 5.92
N VAL A 91 2.44 -8.10 4.81
CA VAL A 91 2.49 -7.17 3.66
C VAL A 91 1.91 -7.86 2.43
N ILE A 92 0.95 -7.20 1.78
CA ILE A 92 0.26 -7.68 0.58
C ILE A 92 0.55 -6.71 -0.58
N PRO A 93 1.63 -6.92 -1.34
CA PRO A 93 1.88 -6.17 -2.57
C PRO A 93 0.93 -6.64 -3.69
N ILE A 94 0.28 -5.70 -4.35
CA ILE A 94 -0.65 -5.93 -5.47
C ILE A 94 -0.11 -5.22 -6.70
N ASP A 95 0.38 -6.02 -7.65
CA ASP A 95 0.99 -5.56 -8.91
C ASP A 95 2.04 -4.44 -8.70
N TYR A 96 2.20 -3.53 -9.65
CA TYR A 96 3.02 -2.33 -9.56
C TYR A 96 4.47 -2.60 -9.11
N PRO A 97 5.21 -3.47 -9.84
CA PRO A 97 6.47 -4.05 -9.38
C PRO A 97 7.57 -3.02 -9.08
N GLY A 98 7.54 -1.86 -9.74
CA GLY A 98 8.54 -0.80 -9.53
C GLY A 98 8.65 -0.33 -8.07
N PHE A 99 7.51 -0.15 -7.40
CA PHE A 99 7.45 0.20 -5.97
C PHE A 99 7.34 -1.05 -5.10
N ASN A 100 6.47 -2.00 -5.46
CA ASN A 100 6.13 -3.14 -4.61
C ASN A 100 7.28 -4.12 -4.40
N MET A 101 8.21 -4.26 -5.35
CA MET A 101 9.43 -5.06 -5.12
C MET A 101 10.38 -4.41 -4.11
N ARG A 102 10.48 -3.08 -4.10
CA ARG A 102 11.25 -2.36 -3.09
C ARG A 102 10.58 -2.46 -1.73
N LEU A 103 9.25 -2.31 -1.68
CA LEU A 103 8.46 -2.49 -0.47
C LEU A 103 8.67 -3.90 0.13
N ALA A 104 8.47 -4.95 -0.67
CA ALA A 104 8.61 -6.33 -0.22
C ALA A 104 10.03 -6.62 0.31
N ARG A 105 11.06 -6.03 -0.31
CA ARG A 105 12.43 -6.13 0.19
C ARG A 105 12.60 -5.42 1.53
N MET A 106 12.12 -4.18 1.65
CA MET A 106 12.21 -3.42 2.90
C MET A 106 11.45 -4.09 4.04
N ALA A 107 10.32 -4.74 3.76
CA ALA A 107 9.52 -5.43 4.78
C ALA A 107 10.15 -6.75 5.26
N LYS A 108 11.12 -7.30 4.51
CA LYS A 108 11.83 -8.53 4.85
C LYS A 108 13.08 -8.27 5.71
N GLU A 109 13.61 -7.05 5.67
CA GLU A 109 14.86 -6.60 6.32
C GLU A 109 14.58 -6.02 7.71
#